data_AF-A0A7R9AHJ8-F1
#
_entry.id   AF-A0A7R9AHJ8-F1
#
_cell.length_a   1.000
_cell.length_b   1.000
_cell.length_c   1.000
_cell.angle_alpha   90.00
_cell.angle_beta   90.00
_cell.angle_gamma   90.00
#
_symmetry.space_group_name_H-M   'P 1'
#
loop_
_entity.id
_entity.type
_entity.pdbx_description
1 polymer ?
#
loop_
_entity_poly.entity_id
_entity_poly.type
_entity_poly.pdbx_seq_one_letter_code
_entity_poly.pdbx_strand_id
1 'polypeptide(L)'
;MREFFELCEPHGLNTVNAVGFVLPASTARLTASQKYIFHASTQMFGIDTKEKFVLLCSFCDGQEPAAIVVVKNAKLFYQDYHPFNNSALFASNKDPMQKMFWDLGLNSNKNFLASLGEMTPVGLAMTREVLVERRALAENLKKLQEQIPRAASSLTALQKECRLLREKREEVTKVADVAEERVKIPLEKEKAINCNECSRTTCEYPASISKPRDVKHCHCMTRNEQKKMICSKCGCSWRSHSLDAKRYEEKSIFRSK
;
A
#
# COMPACT_ATOMS: atom_id res chain seq x y z
N MET A 1 -22.50 15.42 17.70
CA MET A 1 -23.34 14.29 17.22
C MET A 1 -22.60 12.96 17.34
N ARG A 2 -21.39 12.81 16.79
CA ARG A 2 -20.62 11.55 16.89
C ARG A 2 -20.30 11.12 18.33
N GLU A 3 -19.89 12.04 19.20
CA GLU A 3 -19.59 11.76 20.62
C GLU A 3 -20.74 11.07 21.38
N PHE A 4 -22.00 11.44 21.08
CA PHE A 4 -23.18 10.83 21.72
C PHE A 4 -23.33 9.33 21.40
N PHE A 5 -22.88 8.89 20.22
CA PHE A 5 -22.89 7.48 19.79
C PHE A 5 -21.65 6.71 20.24
N GLU A 6 -20.62 7.42 20.70
CA GLU A 6 -19.32 6.84 21.05
C GLU A 6 -19.19 6.56 22.55
N LEU A 7 -20.00 7.19 23.38
CA LEU A 7 -20.06 6.91 24.81
C LEU A 7 -20.76 5.56 25.06
N CYS A 8 -20.24 4.78 26.02
CA CYS A 8 -20.94 3.62 26.60
C CYS A 8 -21.80 4.09 27.78
N GLU A 9 -22.61 3.18 28.34
CA GLU A 9 -23.33 3.45 29.58
C GLU A 9 -22.43 4.00 30.70
N PRO A 10 -22.97 4.86 31.57
CA PRO A 10 -24.38 5.31 31.62
C PRO A 10 -24.66 6.60 30.83
N HIS A 11 -23.70 7.08 30.02
CA HIS A 11 -23.78 8.40 29.38
C HIS A 11 -23.93 8.34 27.85
N GLY A 12 -23.98 7.13 27.29
CA GLY A 12 -24.11 6.85 25.86
C GLY A 12 -25.54 6.61 25.39
N LEU A 13 -25.78 6.87 24.11
CA LEU A 13 -27.03 6.54 23.41
C LEU A 13 -26.98 5.09 22.92
N ASN A 14 -27.70 4.19 23.57
CA ASN A 14 -27.78 2.78 23.20
C ASN A 14 -28.92 2.47 22.23
N THR A 15 -30.01 3.21 22.32
CA THR A 15 -31.22 3.00 21.53
C THR A 15 -31.82 4.33 21.07
N VAL A 16 -32.51 4.31 19.93
CA VAL A 16 -33.26 5.47 19.41
C VAL A 16 -34.65 5.03 18.99
N ASN A 17 -35.67 5.80 19.38
CA ASN A 17 -37.04 5.61 18.92
C ASN A 17 -37.29 6.27 17.55
N ALA A 18 -36.79 7.49 17.35
CA ALA A 18 -36.95 8.23 16.10
C ALA A 18 -35.80 9.22 15.85
N VAL A 19 -35.57 9.54 14.58
CA VAL A 19 -34.68 10.60 14.13
C VAL A 19 -35.50 11.63 13.36
N GLY A 20 -35.68 12.81 13.97
CA GLY A 20 -36.47 13.89 13.39
C GLY A 20 -35.67 14.81 12.47
N PHE A 21 -36.14 15.03 11.25
CA PHE A 21 -35.64 16.09 10.39
C PHE A 21 -36.59 17.28 10.39
N VAL A 22 -36.08 18.43 10.84
CA VAL A 22 -36.86 19.66 10.88
C VAL A 22 -36.75 20.42 9.57
N LEU A 23 -37.89 20.71 8.94
CA LEU A 23 -37.97 21.48 7.69
C LEU A 23 -39.14 22.48 7.75
N PRO A 24 -39.00 23.70 7.21
CA PRO A 24 -40.14 24.58 6.98
C PRO A 24 -41.18 23.91 6.07
N ALA A 25 -42.47 24.03 6.40
CA ALA A 25 -43.56 23.46 5.63
C ALA A 25 -43.58 23.97 4.17
N SER A 26 -43.17 25.22 3.97
CA SER A 26 -43.05 25.89 2.67
C SER A 26 -41.78 25.52 1.89
N THR A 27 -40.97 24.55 2.35
CA THR A 27 -39.75 24.13 1.64
C THR A 27 -40.10 23.62 0.25
N ALA A 28 -39.72 24.40 -0.77
CA ALA A 28 -39.97 24.07 -2.18
C ALA A 28 -38.84 23.24 -2.82
N ARG A 29 -37.62 23.27 -2.28
CA ARG A 29 -36.46 22.51 -2.76
C ARG A 29 -35.50 22.19 -1.62
N LEU A 30 -34.96 20.98 -1.62
CA LEU A 30 -33.84 20.62 -0.73
C LEU A 30 -32.52 21.07 -1.36
N THR A 31 -31.73 21.79 -0.56
CA THR A 31 -30.35 22.17 -0.89
C THR A 31 -29.44 20.93 -0.97
N ALA A 32 -28.30 21.06 -1.64
CA ALA A 32 -27.30 19.99 -1.70
C ALA A 32 -26.85 19.56 -0.28
N SER A 33 -26.65 20.53 0.61
CA SER A 33 -26.28 20.28 2.01
C SER A 33 -27.36 19.53 2.78
N GLN A 34 -28.64 19.89 2.62
CA GLN A 34 -29.74 19.15 3.25
C GLN A 34 -29.80 17.71 2.77
N LYS A 35 -29.73 17.48 1.45
CA LYS A 35 -29.68 16.12 0.88
C LYS A 35 -28.50 15.32 1.42
N TYR A 36 -27.32 15.94 1.49
CA TYR A 36 -26.12 15.32 2.05
C TYR A 36 -26.34 14.91 3.51
N ILE A 37 -26.88 15.79 4.35
CA ILE A 37 -27.15 15.50 5.76
C ILE A 37 -28.13 14.34 5.89
N PHE A 38 -29.22 14.34 5.11
CA PHE A 38 -30.19 13.25 5.10
C PHE A 38 -29.57 11.90 4.72
N HIS A 39 -28.77 11.86 3.66
CA HIS A 39 -28.09 10.64 3.24
C HIS A 39 -27.02 10.20 4.25
N ALA A 40 -26.27 11.14 4.81
CA ALA A 40 -25.24 10.83 5.79
C ALA A 40 -25.85 10.23 7.07
N SER A 41 -26.93 10.81 7.60
CA SER A 41 -27.59 10.27 8.79
C SER A 41 -28.27 8.93 8.50
N THR A 42 -29.01 8.78 7.38
CA THR A 42 -29.60 7.47 7.00
C THR A 42 -28.54 6.38 6.85
N GLN A 43 -27.37 6.69 6.30
CA GLN A 43 -26.26 5.74 6.26
C GLN A 43 -25.64 5.44 7.63
N MET A 44 -25.58 6.43 8.53
CA MET A 44 -25.03 6.23 9.88
C MET A 44 -25.89 5.29 10.71
N PHE A 45 -27.21 5.45 10.66
CA PHE A 45 -28.12 4.62 11.45
C PHE A 45 -28.34 3.22 10.82
N GLY A 46 -27.80 2.95 9.63
CA GLY A 46 -27.94 1.66 8.94
C GLY A 46 -29.26 1.53 8.17
N ILE A 47 -29.39 0.46 7.37
CA ILE A 47 -30.59 0.26 6.53
C ILE A 47 -31.84 -0.04 7.38
N ASP A 48 -31.64 -0.64 8.57
CA ASP A 48 -32.68 -1.10 9.48
C ASP A 48 -33.34 0.02 10.29
N THR A 49 -32.83 1.25 10.19
CA THR A 49 -33.38 2.43 10.86
C THR A 49 -34.02 3.42 9.90
N LYS A 50 -34.12 3.10 8.60
CA LYS A 50 -34.83 3.93 7.62
C LYS A 50 -36.27 4.20 8.02
N GLU A 51 -36.88 3.25 8.70
CA GLU A 51 -38.24 3.33 9.25
C GLU A 51 -38.34 4.18 10.51
N LYS A 52 -37.23 4.73 11.03
CA LYS A 52 -37.21 5.56 12.25
C LYS A 52 -37.07 7.05 11.94
N PHE A 53 -36.97 7.43 10.67
CA PHE A 53 -36.90 8.83 10.29
C PHE A 53 -38.30 9.45 10.25
N VAL A 54 -38.48 10.59 10.92
CA VAL A 54 -39.72 11.36 10.91
C VAL A 54 -39.47 12.77 10.43
N LEU A 55 -40.44 13.34 9.73
CA LEU A 55 -40.39 14.74 9.30
C LEU A 55 -41.07 15.63 10.35
N LEU A 56 -40.38 16.66 10.79
CA LEU A 56 -40.91 17.67 11.71
C LEU A 56 -41.07 18.98 10.94
N CYS A 57 -42.30 19.29 10.54
CA CYS A 57 -42.57 20.43 9.67
C CYS A 57 -42.87 21.68 10.50
N SER A 58 -42.01 22.70 10.44
CA SER A 58 -42.26 24.00 11.09
C SER A 58 -43.05 24.94 10.17
N PHE A 59 -43.68 25.96 10.74
CA PHE A 59 -44.53 26.92 10.00
C PHE A 59 -45.71 26.26 9.27
N CYS A 60 -46.25 25.18 9.80
CA CYS A 60 -47.48 24.58 9.29
C CYS A 60 -48.67 25.50 9.56
N ASP A 61 -49.48 25.75 8.53
CA ASP A 61 -50.69 26.57 8.55
C ASP A 61 -51.98 25.73 8.55
N GLY A 62 -51.85 24.41 8.70
CA GLY A 62 -52.95 23.46 8.68
C GLY A 62 -53.18 22.79 7.33
N GLN A 63 -52.49 23.21 6.27
CA GLN A 63 -52.46 22.52 4.99
C GLN A 63 -51.36 21.44 4.97
N GLU A 64 -51.44 20.50 4.02
CA GLU A 64 -50.37 19.51 3.81
C GLU A 64 -49.06 20.22 3.43
N PRO A 65 -47.97 20.04 4.20
CA PRO A 65 -46.71 20.72 3.93
C PRO A 65 -46.10 20.39 2.57
N ALA A 66 -45.76 21.41 1.78
CA ALA A 66 -45.06 21.25 0.49
C ALA A 66 -43.71 20.50 0.65
N ALA A 67 -43.06 20.64 1.82
CA ALA A 67 -41.84 19.94 2.17
C ALA A 67 -41.94 18.40 1.99
N ILE A 68 -43.11 17.81 2.25
CA ILE A 68 -43.35 16.37 2.10
C ILE A 68 -43.13 15.94 0.65
N VAL A 69 -43.70 16.67 -0.30
CA VAL A 69 -43.57 16.40 -1.74
C VAL A 69 -42.09 16.48 -2.16
N VAL A 70 -41.36 17.45 -1.63
CA VAL A 70 -39.94 17.62 -1.95
C VAL A 70 -39.09 16.46 -1.41
N VAL A 71 -39.34 16.02 -0.18
CA VAL A 71 -38.65 14.87 0.43
C VAL A 71 -38.97 13.58 -0.34
N LYS A 72 -40.24 13.35 -0.68
CA LYS A 72 -40.68 12.21 -1.53
C LYS A 72 -39.95 12.23 -2.89
N ASN A 73 -39.94 13.37 -3.58
CA ASN A 73 -39.27 13.52 -4.88
C ASN A 73 -37.74 13.34 -4.79
N ALA A 74 -37.15 13.67 -3.65
CA ALA A 74 -35.73 13.41 -3.39
C ALA A 74 -35.44 11.94 -3.05
N LYS A 75 -36.45 11.07 -3.01
CA LYS A 75 -36.33 9.63 -2.66
C LYS A 75 -35.71 9.41 -1.29
N LEU A 76 -36.03 10.30 -0.35
CA LEU A 76 -35.60 10.21 1.04
C LEU A 76 -36.66 9.45 1.84
N PHE A 77 -36.21 8.47 2.63
CA PHE A 77 -37.09 7.65 3.47
C PHE A 77 -37.52 8.41 4.72
N TYR A 78 -38.81 8.33 5.05
CA TYR A 78 -39.38 8.78 6.31
C TYR A 78 -40.67 7.97 6.57
N GLN A 79 -41.00 7.76 7.84
CA GLN A 79 -42.18 7.00 8.27
C GLN A 79 -43.43 7.87 8.28
N ASP A 80 -43.35 9.03 8.93
CA ASP A 80 -44.46 9.97 9.06
C ASP A 80 -43.97 11.41 9.18
N TYR A 81 -44.90 12.37 9.13
CA TYR A 81 -44.64 13.77 9.39
C TYR A 81 -45.52 14.31 10.52
N HIS A 82 -44.97 15.25 11.29
CA HIS A 82 -45.70 15.95 12.34
C HIS A 82 -45.51 17.47 12.19
N PRO A 83 -46.60 18.26 12.27
CA PRO A 83 -46.47 19.69 12.46
C PRO A 83 -45.71 19.99 13.75
N PHE A 84 -44.67 20.81 13.66
CA PHE A 84 -43.73 21.11 14.72
C PHE A 84 -43.52 22.63 14.82
N ASN A 85 -44.60 23.32 15.15
CA ASN A 85 -44.62 24.77 15.30
C ASN A 85 -44.17 25.21 16.70
N ASN A 86 -43.42 26.31 16.78
CA ASN A 86 -42.94 26.90 18.03
C ASN A 86 -43.40 28.36 18.24
N SER A 87 -44.24 28.91 17.34
CA SER A 87 -44.63 30.32 17.34
C SER A 87 -45.30 30.78 18.64
N ALA A 88 -46.13 29.93 19.23
CA ALA A 88 -46.87 30.24 20.45
C ALA A 88 -46.12 29.85 21.74
N LEU A 89 -44.94 29.23 21.66
CA LEU A 89 -44.26 28.65 22.83
C LEU A 89 -43.95 29.69 23.93
N PHE A 90 -43.66 30.93 23.51
CA PHE A 90 -43.36 32.05 24.40
C PHE A 90 -44.42 33.17 24.30
N ALA A 91 -45.55 32.90 23.65
CA ALA A 91 -46.58 33.90 23.43
C ALA A 91 -47.49 34.03 24.67
N SER A 92 -48.05 35.23 24.85
CA SER A 92 -49.05 35.47 25.88
C SER A 92 -50.40 34.94 25.43
N ASN A 93 -51.01 34.05 26.23
CA ASN A 93 -52.35 33.48 25.98
C ASN A 93 -53.51 34.49 26.11
N LYS A 94 -53.23 35.79 26.24
CA LYS A 94 -54.22 36.87 26.28
C LYS A 94 -54.82 37.17 24.90
N ASP A 95 -54.07 36.92 23.83
CA ASP A 95 -54.56 37.09 22.46
C ASP A 95 -55.22 35.78 21.99
N PRO A 96 -56.51 35.81 21.57
CA PRO A 96 -57.20 34.63 21.04
C PRO A 96 -56.45 33.92 19.91
N MET A 97 -55.73 34.67 19.07
CA MET A 97 -54.94 34.09 17.98
C MET A 97 -53.74 33.29 18.52
N GLN A 98 -53.02 33.80 19.52
CA GLN A 98 -51.92 33.07 20.17
C GLN A 98 -52.41 31.82 20.88
N LYS A 99 -53.58 31.89 21.53
CA LYS A 99 -54.21 30.72 22.15
C LYS A 99 -54.52 29.63 21.10
N MET A 100 -55.04 30.02 19.93
CA MET A 100 -55.29 29.07 18.84
C MET A 100 -54.00 28.40 18.35
N PHE A 101 -52.92 29.15 18.16
CA PHE A 101 -51.62 28.58 17.78
C PHE A 101 -51.02 27.70 18.87
N TRP A 102 -51.24 28.03 20.15
CA TRP A 102 -50.84 27.19 21.27
C TRP A 102 -51.58 25.86 21.25
N ASP A 103 -52.91 25.88 21.13
CA ASP A 103 -53.74 24.68 21.10
C ASP A 103 -53.38 23.78 19.90
N LEU A 104 -53.12 24.38 18.73
CA LEU A 104 -52.64 23.67 17.55
C LEU A 104 -51.28 23.00 17.81
N GLY A 105 -50.30 23.75 18.33
CA GLY A 105 -48.97 23.22 18.64
C GLY A 105 -49.02 22.12 19.71
N LEU A 106 -49.84 22.29 20.74
CA LEU A 106 -50.04 21.31 21.80
C LEU A 106 -50.63 20.00 21.24
N ASN A 107 -51.65 20.10 20.37
CA ASN A 107 -52.26 18.93 19.76
C ASN A 107 -51.28 18.19 18.84
N SER A 108 -50.52 18.92 18.02
CA SER A 108 -49.50 18.31 17.16
C SER A 108 -48.39 17.63 17.98
N ASN A 109 -47.93 18.23 19.09
CA ASN A 109 -46.95 17.61 19.97
C ASN A 109 -47.50 16.37 20.69
N LYS A 110 -48.77 16.37 21.12
CA LYS A 110 -49.42 15.18 21.69
C LYS A 110 -49.42 14.02 20.69
N ASN A 111 -49.78 14.28 19.44
CA ASN A 111 -49.79 13.27 18.38
C ASN A 111 -48.39 12.75 18.08
N PHE A 112 -47.39 13.65 18.01
CA PHE A 112 -45.99 13.26 17.84
C PHE A 112 -45.48 12.37 18.98
N LEU A 113 -45.73 12.76 20.25
CA LEU A 113 -45.29 11.98 21.40
C LEU A 113 -46.03 10.64 21.53
N ALA A 114 -47.32 10.59 21.18
CA ALA A 114 -48.08 9.34 21.11
C ALA A 114 -47.48 8.39 20.07
N SER A 115 -47.25 8.88 18.85
CA SER A 115 -46.58 8.12 17.78
C SER A 115 -45.18 7.64 18.22
N LEU A 116 -44.39 8.51 18.85
CA LEU A 116 -43.06 8.16 19.37
C LEU A 116 -43.12 7.05 20.43
N GLY A 117 -44.16 7.05 21.29
CA GLY A 117 -44.37 6.03 22.31
C GLY A 117 -44.73 4.66 21.76
N GLU A 118 -45.32 4.60 20.55
CA GLU A 118 -45.62 3.36 19.84
C GLU A 118 -44.42 2.83 19.05
N MET A 119 -43.39 3.65 18.82
CA MET A 119 -42.21 3.24 18.08
C MET A 119 -41.30 2.33 18.89
N THR A 120 -40.99 1.16 18.32
CA THR A 120 -39.98 0.25 18.86
C THR A 120 -38.59 0.89 18.83
N PRO A 121 -37.86 0.94 19.96
CA PRO A 121 -36.49 1.43 19.96
C PRO A 121 -35.59 0.53 19.10
N VAL A 122 -34.68 1.13 18.33
CA VAL A 122 -33.64 0.39 17.58
C VAL A 122 -32.31 0.53 18.29
N GLY A 123 -31.60 -0.58 18.45
CA GLY A 123 -30.26 -0.61 19.03
C GLY A 123 -29.22 0.01 18.11
N LEU A 124 -28.27 0.73 18.70
CA LEU A 124 -27.24 1.48 17.97
C LEU A 124 -25.89 0.73 17.89
N ALA A 125 -25.85 -0.55 18.24
CA ALA A 125 -24.62 -1.36 18.24
C ALA A 125 -23.92 -1.34 16.88
N MET A 126 -24.63 -1.66 15.80
CA MET A 126 -24.07 -1.65 14.45
C MET A 126 -23.64 -0.24 14.00
N THR A 127 -24.43 0.78 14.32
CA THR A 127 -24.05 2.18 14.07
C THR A 127 -22.73 2.53 14.73
N ARG A 128 -22.51 2.07 15.96
CA ARG A 128 -21.29 2.30 16.71
C ARG A 128 -20.10 1.57 16.09
N GLU A 129 -20.27 0.32 15.69
CA GLU A 129 -19.24 -0.46 14.98
C GLU A 129 -18.81 0.24 13.68
N VAL A 130 -19.77 0.67 12.85
CA VAL A 130 -19.51 1.42 11.62
C VAL A 130 -18.74 2.72 11.89
N LEU A 131 -19.07 3.42 12.98
CA LEU A 131 -18.35 4.65 13.36
C LEU A 131 -16.91 4.37 13.79
N VAL A 132 -16.67 3.28 14.52
CA VAL A 132 -15.32 2.85 14.93
C VAL A 132 -14.49 2.45 13.70
N GLU A 133 -15.06 1.65 12.79
CA GLU A 133 -14.38 1.24 11.56
C GLU A 133 -14.02 2.44 10.67
N ARG A 134 -14.97 3.37 10.48
CA ARG A 134 -14.71 4.60 9.70
C ARG A 134 -13.57 5.43 10.30
N ARG A 135 -13.44 5.49 11.62
CA ARG A 135 -12.32 6.17 12.28
C ARG A 135 -11.00 5.46 12.00
N ALA A 136 -10.96 4.14 12.19
CA ALA A 136 -9.77 3.34 11.91
C ALA A 136 -9.31 3.50 10.44
N LEU A 137 -10.27 3.49 9.50
CA LEU A 137 -10.01 3.77 8.09
C LEU A 137 -9.48 5.19 7.85
N ALA A 138 -10.08 6.21 8.47
CA ALA A 138 -9.62 7.59 8.33
C ALA A 138 -8.19 7.79 8.86
N GLU A 139 -7.84 7.17 9.99
CA GLU A 139 -6.48 7.17 10.52
C GLU A 139 -5.50 6.47 9.60
N ASN A 140 -5.88 5.31 9.06
CA ASN A 140 -5.04 4.57 8.11
C ASN A 140 -4.84 5.35 6.80
N LEU A 141 -5.89 6.00 6.28
CA LEU A 141 -5.78 6.87 5.11
C LEU A 141 -4.82 8.04 5.36
N LYS A 142 -4.89 8.66 6.54
CA LYS A 142 -3.94 9.73 6.92
C LYS A 142 -2.50 9.21 6.96
N LYS A 143 -2.27 8.05 7.59
CA LYS A 143 -0.94 7.41 7.61
C LYS A 143 -0.42 7.13 6.20
N LEU A 144 -1.26 6.59 5.32
CA LEU A 144 -0.91 6.31 3.93
C LEU A 144 -0.58 7.59 3.17
N GLN A 145 -1.38 8.64 3.34
CA GLN A 145 -1.16 9.94 2.71
C GLN A 145 0.20 10.55 3.09
N GLU A 146 0.67 10.31 4.31
CA GLU A 146 2.01 10.72 4.77
C GLU A 146 3.13 9.77 4.28
N GLN A 147 2.85 8.48 4.10
CA GLN A 147 3.87 7.49 3.67
C GLN A 147 4.15 7.53 2.17
N ILE A 148 3.14 7.81 1.33
CA ILE A 148 3.28 7.81 -0.13
C ILE A 148 4.39 8.75 -0.62
N PRO A 149 4.46 10.03 -0.21
CA PRO A 149 5.52 10.94 -0.66
C PRO A 149 6.92 10.51 -0.20
N ARG A 150 7.01 9.92 1.00
CA ARG A 150 8.27 9.40 1.55
C ARG A 150 8.76 8.23 0.70
N ALA A 151 7.89 7.26 0.41
CA ALA A 151 8.22 6.13 -0.44
C ALA A 151 8.62 6.57 -1.86
N ALA A 152 7.89 7.53 -2.45
CA ALA A 152 8.22 8.09 -3.76
C ALA A 152 9.60 8.79 -3.78
N SER A 153 9.93 9.54 -2.73
CA SER A 153 11.22 10.20 -2.58
C SER A 153 12.36 9.18 -2.46
N SER A 154 12.18 8.14 -1.63
CA SER A 154 13.15 7.05 -1.48
C SER A 154 13.38 6.29 -2.79
N LEU A 155 12.31 6.00 -3.55
CA LEU A 155 12.42 5.36 -4.87
C LEU A 155 13.23 6.24 -5.84
N THR A 156 12.97 7.55 -5.85
CA THR A 156 13.68 8.49 -6.71
C THR A 156 15.17 8.56 -6.34
N ALA A 157 15.50 8.54 -5.05
CA ALA A 157 16.89 8.51 -4.57
C ALA A 157 17.61 7.21 -5.00
N LEU A 158 16.98 6.06 -4.78
CA LEU A 158 17.53 4.76 -5.20
C LEU A 158 17.73 4.68 -6.71
N GLN A 159 16.81 5.22 -7.51
CA GLN A 159 16.96 5.27 -8.97
C GLN A 159 18.17 6.09 -9.39
N LYS A 160 18.42 7.24 -8.74
CA LYS A 160 19.60 8.07 -9.00
C LYS A 160 20.89 7.34 -8.63
N GLU A 161 20.92 6.67 -7.49
CA GLU A 161 22.07 5.91 -7.03
C GLU A 161 22.38 4.73 -7.96
N CYS A 162 21.35 3.96 -8.35
CA CYS A 162 21.48 2.90 -9.34
C CYS A 162 22.00 3.40 -10.70
N ARG A 163 21.58 4.60 -11.14
CA ARG A 163 22.08 5.21 -12.38
C ARG A 163 23.57 5.54 -12.26
N LEU A 164 23.97 6.18 -11.15
CA LEU A 164 25.37 6.51 -10.89
C LEU A 164 26.26 5.25 -10.83
N LEU A 165 25.78 4.18 -10.19
CA LEU A 165 26.50 2.91 -10.12
C LEU A 165 26.67 2.27 -11.50
N ARG A 166 25.66 2.37 -12.39
CA ARG A 166 25.77 1.89 -13.78
C ARG A 166 26.80 2.70 -14.57
N GLU A 167 26.76 4.03 -14.49
CA GLU A 167 27.72 4.93 -15.14
C GLU A 167 29.16 4.61 -14.71
N LYS A 168 29.40 4.53 -13.39
CA LYS A 168 30.73 4.15 -12.84
C LYS A 168 31.17 2.76 -13.27
N ARG A 169 30.26 1.78 -13.32
CA ARG A 169 30.58 0.43 -13.80
C ARG A 169 31.02 0.45 -15.26
N GLU A 170 30.34 1.22 -16.11
CA GLU A 170 30.70 1.38 -17.52
C GLU A 170 32.08 2.03 -17.68
N GLU A 171 32.39 3.06 -16.90
CA GLU A 171 33.72 3.69 -16.88
C GLU A 171 34.82 2.68 -16.49
N VAL A 172 34.62 1.89 -15.44
CA VAL A 172 35.57 0.84 -15.03
C VAL A 172 35.76 -0.19 -16.14
N THR A 173 34.68 -0.63 -16.81
CA THR A 173 34.80 -1.57 -17.93
C THR A 173 35.48 -0.98 -19.17
N LYS A 174 35.45 0.34 -19.35
CA LYS A 174 36.16 1.01 -20.46
C LYS A 174 37.66 1.14 -20.20
N VAL A 175 38.06 1.30 -18.94
CA VAL A 175 39.47 1.46 -18.52
C VAL A 175 40.19 0.12 -18.35
N ALA A 176 39.46 -0.95 -18.04
CA ALA A 176 40.06 -2.26 -17.80
C ALA A 176 40.09 -3.16 -19.04
N ASP A 177 40.99 -2.91 -20.00
CA ASP A 177 41.47 -3.98 -20.89
C ASP A 177 42.51 -4.79 -20.12
N VAL A 178 42.05 -5.75 -19.30
CA VAL A 178 42.93 -6.72 -18.67
C VAL A 178 43.37 -7.70 -19.75
N ALA A 179 44.57 -7.48 -20.31
CA ALA A 179 45.21 -8.42 -21.20
C ALA A 179 46.07 -9.37 -20.37
N GLU A 180 45.78 -10.67 -20.45
CA GLU A 180 46.65 -11.72 -19.91
C GLU A 180 47.74 -12.01 -20.94
N GLU A 181 48.99 -11.64 -20.62
CA GLU A 181 50.14 -11.90 -21.48
C GLU A 181 51.04 -12.98 -20.86
N ARG A 182 51.36 -14.02 -21.63
CA ARG A 182 52.27 -15.09 -21.22
C ARG A 182 53.71 -14.69 -21.52
N VAL A 183 54.51 -14.51 -20.47
CA VAL A 183 55.92 -14.11 -20.59
C VAL A 183 56.83 -15.34 -20.52
N LYS A 184 57.80 -15.41 -21.42
CA LYS A 184 58.84 -16.44 -21.43
C LYS A 184 60.02 -16.01 -20.54
N ILE A 185 60.32 -16.80 -19.53
CA ILE A 185 61.41 -16.55 -18.57
C ILE A 185 62.53 -17.58 -18.84
N PRO A 186 63.74 -17.13 -19.26
CA PRO A 186 64.89 -18.02 -19.39
C PRO A 186 65.39 -18.52 -18.03
N LEU A 187 65.85 -19.76 -17.96
CA LEU A 187 66.38 -20.40 -16.76
C LEU A 187 67.89 -20.66 -16.93
N GLU A 188 68.70 -20.25 -15.95
CA GLU A 188 70.16 -20.35 -16.04
C GLU A 188 70.70 -21.75 -15.70
N LYS A 189 70.12 -22.41 -14.69
CA LYS A 189 70.59 -23.71 -14.18
C LYS A 189 69.52 -24.80 -14.19
N GLU A 190 68.28 -24.40 -13.96
CA GLU A 190 67.13 -25.30 -13.88
C GLU A 190 66.46 -25.48 -15.24
N LYS A 191 65.63 -26.51 -15.35
CA LYS A 191 64.81 -26.77 -16.55
C LYS A 191 63.35 -26.87 -16.16
N ALA A 192 62.47 -26.69 -17.14
CA ALA A 192 61.03 -26.82 -16.98
C ALA A 192 60.46 -27.76 -18.04
N ILE A 193 59.37 -28.44 -17.71
CA ILE A 193 58.57 -29.21 -18.66
C ILE A 193 57.49 -28.32 -19.22
N ASN A 194 57.53 -28.07 -20.54
CA ASN A 194 56.54 -27.26 -21.23
C ASN A 194 55.72 -28.11 -22.20
N CYS A 195 54.42 -27.84 -22.31
CA CYS A 195 53.55 -28.48 -23.29
C CYS A 195 53.47 -27.65 -24.57
N ASN A 196 53.81 -28.25 -25.72
CA ASN A 196 53.78 -27.58 -27.02
C ASN A 196 52.38 -27.51 -27.64
N GLU A 197 51.43 -28.32 -27.17
CA GLU A 197 50.03 -28.28 -27.61
C GLU A 197 49.20 -27.25 -26.82
N CYS A 198 49.44 -27.12 -25.52
CA CYS A 198 48.65 -26.24 -24.65
C CYS A 198 49.21 -24.81 -24.67
N SER A 199 49.12 -24.06 -25.77
CA SER A 199 49.56 -22.65 -25.84
C SER A 199 50.87 -22.35 -25.06
N ARG A 200 51.79 -23.32 -25.03
CA ARG A 200 53.06 -23.31 -24.28
C ARG A 200 52.95 -23.11 -22.76
N THR A 201 52.07 -23.82 -22.06
CA THR A 201 52.02 -23.84 -20.58
C THR A 201 53.22 -24.60 -19.97
N THR A 202 53.80 -24.08 -18.88
CA THR A 202 54.78 -24.83 -18.06
C THR A 202 54.03 -25.79 -17.12
N CYS A 203 54.21 -27.08 -17.33
CA CYS A 203 53.55 -28.15 -16.56
C CYS A 203 54.33 -28.54 -15.30
N GLU A 204 55.65 -28.42 -15.31
CA GLU A 204 56.48 -28.70 -14.14
C GLU A 204 57.71 -27.79 -14.12
N TYR A 205 57.93 -27.12 -12.99
CA TYR A 205 59.12 -26.34 -12.70
C TYR A 205 59.37 -26.31 -11.17
N PRO A 206 60.59 -26.60 -10.70
CA PRO A 206 61.72 -27.18 -11.45
C PRO A 206 61.40 -28.59 -11.96
N ALA A 207 61.92 -28.96 -13.13
CA ALA A 207 61.69 -30.29 -13.70
C ALA A 207 62.40 -31.37 -12.86
N SER A 208 61.68 -32.42 -12.48
CA SER A 208 62.24 -33.57 -11.75
C SER A 208 63.20 -34.45 -12.56
N ILE A 209 63.33 -34.19 -13.86
CA ILE A 209 64.20 -34.93 -14.77
C ILE A 209 65.31 -34.05 -15.38
N SER A 210 66.45 -34.66 -15.69
CA SER A 210 67.59 -33.94 -16.28
C SER A 210 67.74 -34.12 -17.80
N LYS A 211 67.16 -35.19 -18.37
CA LYS A 211 67.33 -35.57 -19.78
C LYS A 211 66.01 -35.56 -20.56
N PRO A 212 65.95 -35.04 -21.80
CA PRO A 212 64.72 -34.98 -22.60
C PRO A 212 64.07 -36.34 -22.89
N ARG A 213 64.85 -37.43 -22.94
CA ARG A 213 64.32 -38.79 -23.16
C ARG A 213 63.46 -39.31 -22.01
N ASP A 214 63.57 -38.69 -20.84
CA ASP A 214 62.91 -39.11 -19.61
C ASP A 214 61.60 -38.36 -19.35
N VAL A 215 61.12 -37.55 -20.31
CA VAL A 215 59.86 -36.77 -20.20
C VAL A 215 58.67 -37.64 -19.82
N LYS A 216 58.58 -38.89 -20.31
CA LYS A 216 57.53 -39.86 -19.94
C LYS A 216 57.56 -40.31 -18.48
N HIS A 217 58.67 -40.10 -17.78
CA HIS A 217 58.87 -40.43 -16.36
C HIS A 217 58.87 -39.20 -15.46
N CYS A 218 58.55 -38.02 -16.00
CA CYS A 218 58.47 -36.80 -15.21
C CYS A 218 57.33 -36.90 -14.17
N HIS A 219 57.47 -36.24 -13.03
CA HIS A 219 56.48 -36.29 -11.95
C HIS A 219 55.10 -35.80 -12.40
N CYS A 220 55.04 -34.85 -13.34
CA CYS A 220 53.79 -34.39 -13.94
C CYS A 220 53.14 -35.41 -14.89
N MET A 221 53.70 -36.59 -15.12
CA MET A 221 53.14 -37.61 -16.01
C MET A 221 52.41 -38.71 -15.23
N THR A 222 51.19 -39.02 -15.64
CA THR A 222 50.34 -40.07 -15.07
C THR A 222 49.70 -40.92 -16.16
N ARG A 223 49.12 -42.08 -15.80
CA ARG A 223 48.33 -42.90 -16.73
C ARG A 223 46.86 -42.51 -16.65
N ASN A 224 46.23 -42.30 -17.80
CA ASN A 224 44.78 -42.17 -17.89
C ASN A 224 44.08 -43.55 -17.80
N GLU A 225 42.75 -43.54 -17.82
CA GLU A 225 41.90 -44.76 -17.79
C GLU A 225 42.23 -45.76 -18.91
N GLN A 226 42.67 -45.26 -20.06
CA GLN A 226 43.09 -46.05 -21.22
C GLN A 226 44.56 -46.51 -21.14
N LYS A 227 45.20 -46.38 -19.97
CA LYS A 227 46.61 -46.70 -19.69
C LYS A 227 47.63 -45.92 -20.53
N LYS A 228 47.24 -44.81 -21.17
CA LYS A 228 48.14 -43.91 -21.92
C LYS A 228 48.80 -42.91 -20.97
N MET A 229 50.07 -42.61 -21.19
CA MET A 229 50.81 -41.60 -20.42
C MET A 229 50.40 -40.19 -20.86
N ILE A 230 49.81 -39.45 -19.92
CA ILE A 230 49.35 -38.06 -20.10
C ILE A 230 49.91 -37.18 -18.98
N CYS A 231 49.93 -35.88 -19.21
CA CYS A 231 50.29 -34.91 -18.19
C CYS A 231 49.13 -34.67 -17.22
N SER A 232 49.37 -34.75 -15.92
CA SER A 232 48.37 -34.52 -14.87
C SER A 232 47.94 -33.04 -14.77
N LYS A 233 48.73 -32.11 -15.31
CA LYS A 233 48.43 -30.67 -15.28
C LYS A 233 47.60 -30.18 -16.45
N CYS A 234 47.85 -30.70 -17.65
CA CYS A 234 47.19 -30.21 -18.88
C CYS A 234 46.43 -31.28 -19.67
N GLY A 235 46.53 -32.56 -19.29
CA GLY A 235 45.85 -33.67 -19.95
C GLY A 235 46.46 -34.12 -21.30
N CYS A 236 47.40 -33.35 -21.87
CA CYS A 236 48.05 -33.70 -23.13
C CYS A 236 48.97 -34.92 -23.01
N SER A 237 49.23 -35.55 -24.15
CA SER A 237 50.17 -36.66 -24.26
C SER A 237 51.56 -36.26 -23.78
N TRP A 238 52.29 -37.17 -23.13
CA TRP A 238 53.68 -36.93 -22.74
C TRP A 238 54.58 -36.54 -23.94
N ARG A 239 54.22 -36.98 -25.16
CA ARG A 239 54.94 -36.65 -26.40
C ARG A 239 54.87 -35.18 -26.77
N SER A 240 53.84 -34.49 -26.30
CA SER A 240 53.60 -33.08 -26.56
C SER A 240 54.43 -32.18 -25.64
N HIS A 241 55.26 -32.76 -24.76
CA HIS A 241 56.04 -32.04 -23.76
C HIS A 241 57.54 -32.04 -24.08
N SER A 242 58.21 -30.92 -23.82
CA SER A 242 59.66 -30.78 -23.94
C SER A 242 60.29 -30.26 -22.65
N LEU A 243 61.51 -30.72 -22.39
CA LEU A 243 62.34 -30.23 -21.31
C LEU A 243 63.16 -29.03 -21.82
N ASP A 244 62.80 -27.83 -21.42
CA ASP A 244 63.42 -26.59 -21.89
C ASP A 244 64.11 -25.80 -20.77
N ALA A 245 65.10 -24.97 -21.14
CA ALA A 245 65.71 -23.97 -20.25
C ALA A 245 64.89 -22.65 -20.19
N LYS A 246 63.57 -22.77 -20.23
CA LYS A 246 62.62 -21.63 -20.17
C LYS A 246 61.33 -22.08 -19.52
N ARG A 247 60.68 -21.20 -18.77
CA ARG A 247 59.31 -21.39 -18.27
C ARG A 247 58.41 -20.24 -18.73
N TYR A 248 57.10 -20.48 -18.70
CA TYR A 248 56.08 -19.51 -19.04
C TYR A 248 55.29 -19.15 -17.77
N GLU A 249 55.11 -17.85 -17.54
CA GLU A 249 54.28 -17.32 -16.47
C GLU A 249 53.19 -16.41 -17.05
N GLU A 250 52.00 -16.44 -16.44
CA GLU A 250 50.92 -15.52 -16.76
C GLU A 250 51.13 -14.23 -15.98
N LYS A 251 51.18 -13.10 -16.69
CA LYS A 251 51.18 -11.77 -16.07
C LYS A 251 49.93 -11.03 -16.51
N SER A 252 49.17 -10.53 -15.53
CA SER A 252 48.11 -9.57 -15.75
C SER A 252 48.75 -8.21 -16.03
N ILE A 253 48.55 -7.68 -17.25
CA ILE A 253 49.04 -6.35 -17.61
C ILE A 253 47.83 -5.43 -17.72
N PHE A 254 47.87 -4.33 -16.97
CA PHE A 254 46.92 -3.24 -17.14
C PHE A 254 47.33 -2.44 -18.36
N ARG A 255 46.59 -2.58 -19.46
CA ARG A 255 46.75 -1.68 -20.61
C ARG A 255 45.76 -0.53 -20.42
N SER A 256 46.28 0.69 -20.25
CA SER A 256 45.47 1.86 -20.56
C SER A 256 45.22 1.84 -22.07
N LYS A 257 43.97 2.05 -22.48
CA LYS A 257 43.70 2.48 -23.86
C LYS A 257 44.35 3.84 -24.13
#